data_AF-A0A5J5C5L1-F1
#
_entry.id   AF-A0A5J5C5L1-F1
#
_cell.length_a   1.000
_cell.length_b   1.000
_cell.length_c   1.000
_cell.angle_alpha   90.00
_cell.angle_beta   90.00
_cell.angle_gamma   90.00
#
_symmetry.space_group_name_H-M   'P 1'
#
loop_
_entity.id
_entity.type
_entity.pdbx_description
1 polymer ?
#
loop_
_entity_poly.entity_id
_entity_poly.type
_entity_poly.pdbx_seq_one_letter_code
_entity_poly.pdbx_strand_id
1 'polypeptide(L)'
;MRPLDENETTQVFEKLFKFTGNNLKNIVENPSHEGPETNPGRYCFRLQKNRVYYVSESLVKRATNIKRESLVALGTNIGKFTKGGSFHLTIQCLNLLATNAKHKVWLKPTSEMSFLYGNHVLKGGLGRITENIAAGDGVVVFSMADVPLGFGIAAKSTQDCRKMDPNGIVVLHQADIGGALFTFGLAAFIDTYDQFRGLQSLVEGPLY
;
A
#
# COMPACT_ATOMS: atom_id res chain seq x y z
N MET A 1 5.13 -15.50 -12.28
CA MET A 1 5.09 -14.03 -12.31
C MET A 1 5.48 -13.53 -13.68
N ARG A 2 4.69 -12.64 -14.26
CA ARG A 2 5.03 -12.02 -15.55
C ARG A 2 5.51 -10.57 -15.33
N PRO A 3 6.37 -10.02 -16.22
CA PRO A 3 6.56 -8.58 -16.29
C PRO A 3 5.24 -7.87 -16.64
N LEU A 4 5.15 -6.58 -16.30
CA LEU A 4 4.02 -5.75 -16.70
C LEU A 4 4.17 -5.33 -18.16
N ASP A 5 3.04 -5.18 -18.84
CA ASP A 5 3.01 -4.63 -20.19
C ASP A 5 3.16 -3.09 -20.14
N GLU A 6 3.46 -2.44 -21.25
CA GLU A 6 3.67 -0.98 -21.29
C GLU A 6 2.43 -0.19 -20.84
N ASN A 7 1.24 -0.63 -21.28
CA ASN A 7 -0.02 -0.03 -20.87
C ASN A 7 -0.29 -0.18 -19.37
N GLU A 8 -0.02 -1.37 -18.82
CA GLU A 8 -0.20 -1.65 -17.39
C GLU A 8 0.79 -0.84 -16.54
N THR A 9 2.03 -0.76 -17.02
CA THR A 9 3.10 0.00 -16.39
C THR A 9 2.75 1.48 -16.31
N THR A 10 2.23 2.05 -17.40
CA THR A 10 1.77 3.45 -17.44
C THR A 10 0.67 3.71 -16.41
N GLN A 11 -0.33 2.84 -16.31
CA GLN A 11 -1.41 3.01 -15.34
C GLN A 11 -0.94 2.93 -13.88
N VAL A 12 -0.01 2.01 -13.58
CA VAL A 12 0.57 1.88 -12.23
C VAL A 12 1.34 3.15 -11.87
N PHE A 13 2.21 3.62 -12.78
CA PHE A 13 3.01 4.81 -12.54
C PHE A 13 2.18 6.08 -12.48
N GLU A 14 1.14 6.23 -13.30
CA GLU A 14 0.23 7.38 -13.22
C GLU A 14 -0.44 7.46 -11.84
N LYS A 15 -0.90 6.31 -11.30
CA LYS A 15 -1.48 6.26 -9.96
C LYS A 15 -0.46 6.58 -8.87
N LEU A 16 0.76 6.05 -8.95
CA LEU A 16 1.82 6.35 -7.97
C LEU A 16 2.27 7.81 -8.04
N PHE A 17 2.31 8.40 -9.24
CA PHE A 17 2.72 9.78 -9.47
C PHE A 17 1.77 10.77 -8.78
N LYS A 18 0.47 10.46 -8.68
CA LYS A 18 -0.50 11.30 -7.95
C LYS A 18 -0.17 11.49 -6.46
N PHE A 19 0.58 10.57 -5.84
CA PHE A 19 0.96 10.64 -4.43
C PHE A 19 2.43 11.09 -4.25
N THR A 20 3.32 10.62 -5.11
CA THR A 20 4.79 10.80 -4.97
C THR A 20 5.35 11.96 -5.79
N GLY A 21 4.67 12.34 -6.87
CA GLY A 21 5.17 13.33 -7.83
C GLY A 21 6.56 12.97 -8.34
N ASN A 22 7.50 13.92 -8.24
CA ASN A 22 8.86 13.76 -8.75
C ASN A 22 9.71 12.73 -7.98
N ASN A 23 9.28 12.34 -6.77
CA ASN A 23 10.00 11.37 -5.92
C ASN A 23 9.80 9.92 -6.38
N LEU A 24 9.04 9.68 -7.45
CA LEU A 24 8.84 8.35 -8.02
C LEU A 24 10.16 7.67 -8.42
N LYS A 25 11.17 8.44 -8.85
CA LYS A 25 12.50 7.92 -9.19
C LYS A 25 13.14 7.18 -8.01
N ASN A 26 12.97 7.70 -6.80
CA ASN A 26 13.49 7.08 -5.59
C ASN A 26 12.87 5.71 -5.32
N ILE A 27 11.66 5.43 -5.82
CA ILE A 27 11.02 4.12 -5.68
C ILE A 27 11.62 3.11 -6.68
N VAL A 28 11.98 3.55 -7.88
CA VAL A 28 12.52 2.65 -8.91
C VAL A 28 14.03 2.42 -8.74
N GLU A 29 14.76 3.47 -8.38
CA GLU A 29 16.22 3.48 -8.28
C GLU A 29 16.71 3.13 -6.87
N ASN A 30 15.81 2.80 -5.93
CA ASN A 30 16.22 2.45 -4.57
C ASN A 30 17.12 1.20 -4.60
N PRO A 31 18.35 1.25 -4.07
CA PRO A 31 19.19 0.08 -3.97
C PRO A 31 18.58 -0.93 -3.00
N SER A 32 18.18 -2.10 -3.50
CA SER A 32 17.74 -3.21 -2.65
C SER A 32 18.98 -3.86 -2.02
N HIS A 33 19.01 -3.88 -0.69
CA HIS A 33 20.04 -4.56 0.10
C HIS A 33 19.58 -5.98 0.51
N GLU A 34 18.42 -6.41 0.02
CA GLU A 34 17.81 -7.70 0.35
C GLU A 34 18.37 -8.82 -0.54
N GLY A 35 19.56 -9.30 -0.20
CA GLY A 35 20.17 -10.45 -0.87
C GLY A 35 21.62 -10.72 -0.41
N PRO A 36 22.14 -11.94 -0.66
CA PRO A 36 23.54 -12.29 -0.38
C PRO A 36 24.52 -11.76 -1.44
N GLU A 37 24.05 -11.04 -2.47
CA GLU A 37 24.89 -10.52 -3.53
C GLU A 37 25.56 -9.21 -3.10
N THR A 38 26.86 -9.07 -3.40
CA THR A 38 27.70 -7.92 -3.05
C THR A 38 27.30 -6.62 -3.76
N ASN A 39 26.53 -6.71 -4.84
CA ASN A 39 26.00 -5.57 -5.58
C ASN A 39 24.55 -5.29 -5.17
N PRO A 40 24.17 -4.02 -4.88
CA PRO A 40 22.79 -3.67 -4.57
C PRO A 40 21.90 -3.99 -5.78
N GLY A 41 20.95 -4.90 -5.58
CA GLY A 41 19.99 -5.27 -6.63
C GLY A 41 19.01 -4.14 -6.88
N ARG A 42 18.27 -4.20 -7.99
CA ARG A 42 17.16 -3.27 -8.27
C ARG A 42 15.83 -3.84 -7.81
N TYR A 43 14.87 -2.96 -7.52
CA TYR A 43 13.49 -3.36 -7.36
C TYR A 43 12.79 -3.42 -8.72
N CYS A 44 11.94 -4.42 -8.90
CA CYS A 44 11.16 -4.61 -10.11
C CYS A 44 9.68 -4.82 -9.77
N PHE A 45 8.80 -4.37 -10.69
CA PHE A 45 7.38 -4.63 -10.61
C PHE A 45 7.05 -5.94 -11.33
N ARG A 46 6.29 -6.81 -10.67
CA ARG A 46 5.85 -8.09 -11.24
C ARG A 46 4.36 -8.28 -11.06
N LEU A 47 3.71 -8.84 -12.07
CA LEU A 47 2.29 -9.17 -12.02
C LEU A 47 2.07 -10.67 -11.75
N GLN A 48 1.18 -10.95 -10.81
CA GLN A 48 0.74 -12.30 -10.46
C GLN A 48 -0.75 -12.26 -10.05
N LYS A 49 -1.60 -13.09 -10.68
CA LYS A 49 -3.05 -13.18 -10.37
C LYS A 49 -3.74 -11.79 -10.30
N ASN A 50 -3.47 -10.92 -11.28
CA ASN A 50 -3.94 -9.52 -11.37
C ASN A 50 -3.50 -8.59 -10.23
N ARG A 51 -2.51 -8.98 -9.44
CA ARG A 51 -1.90 -8.17 -8.39
C ARG A 51 -0.49 -7.79 -8.80
N VAL A 52 -0.15 -6.51 -8.59
CA VAL A 52 1.18 -5.95 -8.84
C VAL A 52 1.97 -5.98 -7.55
N TYR A 53 3.15 -6.57 -7.62
CA TYR A 53 4.08 -6.69 -6.52
C TYR A 53 5.35 -5.91 -6.81
N TYR A 54 5.89 -5.24 -5.79
CA TYR A 54 7.17 -4.56 -5.78
C TYR A 54 8.16 -5.40 -4.99
N VAL A 55 9.21 -5.88 -5.68
CA VAL A 55 10.10 -6.93 -5.17
C VAL A 55 11.52 -6.71 -5.69
N SER A 56 12.53 -7.04 -4.89
CA SER A 56 13.91 -7.10 -5.37
C SER A 56 14.09 -8.18 -6.44
N GLU A 57 14.95 -7.90 -7.43
CA GLU A 57 15.27 -8.87 -8.49
C GLU A 57 15.81 -10.19 -7.94
N SER A 58 16.60 -10.13 -6.86
CA SER A 58 17.15 -11.32 -6.18
C SER A 58 16.06 -12.23 -5.64
N LEU A 59 14.97 -11.67 -5.09
CA LEU A 59 13.81 -12.44 -4.66
C LEU A 59 13.05 -13.05 -5.85
N VAL A 60 12.92 -12.32 -6.95
CA VAL A 60 12.27 -12.84 -8.16
C VAL A 60 13.04 -14.01 -8.76
N LYS A 61 14.38 -13.95 -8.80
CA LYS A 61 15.23 -15.06 -9.26
C LYS A 61 15.03 -16.32 -8.42
N ARG A 62 14.89 -16.20 -7.09
CA ARG A 62 14.60 -17.36 -6.22
C ARG A 62 13.17 -17.87 -6.39
N ALA A 63 12.23 -16.95 -6.62
CA ALA A 63 10.81 -17.28 -6.79
C ALA A 63 10.52 -18.08 -8.08
N THR A 64 11.46 -18.15 -9.05
CA THR A 64 11.28 -19.00 -10.24
C THR A 64 11.22 -20.49 -9.92
N ASN A 65 11.78 -20.91 -8.78
CA ASN A 65 11.76 -22.31 -8.34
C ASN A 65 10.41 -22.74 -7.75
N ILE A 66 9.48 -21.80 -7.56
CA ILE A 66 8.16 -22.05 -6.97
C ILE A 66 7.11 -22.07 -8.08
N LYS A 67 6.24 -23.08 -8.08
CA LYS A 67 5.13 -23.18 -9.04
C LYS A 67 4.19 -21.98 -8.93
N ARG A 68 3.61 -21.56 -10.06
CA ARG A 68 2.74 -20.36 -10.13
C ARG A 68 1.50 -20.47 -9.23
N GLU A 69 1.00 -21.67 -9.03
CA GLU A 69 -0.20 -21.96 -8.22
C GLU A 69 0.06 -21.77 -6.73
N SER A 70 1.20 -22.29 -6.25
CA SER A 70 1.62 -22.22 -4.84
C SER A 70 2.15 -20.85 -4.44
N LEU A 71 2.50 -19.99 -5.41
CA LEU A 71 2.93 -18.64 -5.12
C LEU A 71 1.73 -17.70 -4.90
N VAL A 72 1.50 -17.37 -3.62
CA VAL A 72 0.41 -16.49 -3.15
C VAL A 72 0.79 -15.01 -3.21
N ALA A 73 1.93 -14.64 -2.61
CA ALA A 73 2.45 -13.27 -2.57
C ALA A 73 3.99 -13.26 -2.58
N LEU A 74 4.59 -12.16 -3.05
CA LEU A 74 6.04 -11.95 -3.02
C LEU A 74 6.31 -10.45 -2.85
N GLY A 75 7.11 -10.08 -1.85
CA GLY A 75 7.41 -8.67 -1.56
C GLY A 75 6.18 -7.85 -1.19
N THR A 76 6.15 -6.58 -1.61
CA THR A 76 5.08 -5.63 -1.23
C THR A 76 4.01 -5.58 -2.30
N ASN A 77 2.74 -5.81 -1.95
CA ASN A 77 1.64 -5.59 -2.89
C ASN A 77 1.40 -4.09 -3.09
N ILE A 78 1.48 -3.62 -4.33
CA ILE A 78 1.19 -2.22 -4.66
C ILE A 78 -0.29 -2.01 -4.92
N GLY A 79 -0.91 -2.96 -5.61
CA GLY A 79 -2.29 -2.85 -6.04
C GLY A 79 -2.77 -4.05 -6.82
N LYS A 80 -4.01 -3.95 -7.28
CA LYS A 80 -4.66 -4.94 -8.14
C LYS A 80 -5.28 -4.27 -9.36
N PHE A 81 -5.26 -4.99 -10.47
CA PHE A 81 -6.06 -4.64 -11.63
C PHE A 81 -7.49 -5.13 -11.42
N THR A 82 -8.44 -4.22 -11.63
CA THR A 82 -9.86 -4.56 -11.67
C THR A 82 -10.20 -5.26 -12.99
N LYS A 83 -11.33 -5.97 -13.04
CA LYS A 83 -11.81 -6.59 -14.29
C LYS A 83 -12.06 -5.55 -15.40
N GLY A 84 -12.36 -4.30 -15.02
CA GLY A 84 -12.49 -3.17 -15.95
C GLY A 84 -11.16 -2.55 -16.38
N GLY A 85 -10.03 -3.20 -16.13
CA GLY A 85 -8.71 -2.77 -16.58
C GLY A 85 -8.10 -1.62 -15.78
N SER A 86 -8.82 -1.01 -14.84
CA SER A 86 -8.30 0.07 -14.00
C SER A 86 -7.44 -0.47 -12.85
N PHE A 87 -6.31 0.20 -12.59
CA PHE A 87 -5.44 -0.11 -11.45
C PHE A 87 -5.94 0.53 -10.14
N HIS A 88 -6.08 -0.29 -9.11
CA HIS A 88 -6.47 0.12 -7.76
C HIS A 88 -5.35 -0.17 -6.76
N LEU A 89 -4.94 0.85 -6.01
CA LEU A 89 -3.88 0.75 -5.00
C LEU A 89 -4.40 0.02 -3.76
N THR A 90 -3.56 -0.84 -3.19
CA THR A 90 -3.85 -1.54 -1.92
C THR A 90 -3.12 -0.84 -0.78
N ILE A 91 -3.66 -0.88 0.43
CA ILE A 91 -3.04 -0.32 1.64
C ILE A 91 -1.59 -0.77 1.89
N GLN A 92 -1.20 -1.95 1.43
CA GLN A 92 0.16 -2.49 1.62
C GLN A 92 1.26 -1.60 1.00
N CYS A 93 0.92 -0.76 0.02
CA CYS A 93 1.87 0.20 -0.58
C CYS A 93 2.12 1.45 0.28
N LEU A 94 1.39 1.61 1.40
CA LEU A 94 1.43 2.80 2.24
C LEU A 94 2.84 3.13 2.72
N ASN A 95 3.65 2.15 3.11
CA ASN A 95 5.01 2.41 3.59
C ASN A 95 5.90 3.02 2.49
N LEU A 96 5.75 2.58 1.24
CA LEU A 96 6.48 3.12 0.09
C LEU A 96 6.01 4.53 -0.25
N LEU A 97 4.69 4.76 -0.16
CA LEU A 97 4.09 6.07 -0.39
C LEU A 97 4.46 7.06 0.73
N ALA A 98 4.38 6.68 1.99
CA ALA A 98 4.59 7.56 3.15
C ALA A 98 5.99 8.20 3.15
N THR A 99 7.01 7.44 2.78
CA THR A 99 8.40 7.92 2.70
C THR A 99 8.59 8.94 1.57
N ASN A 100 7.90 8.78 0.44
CA ASN A 100 8.10 9.57 -0.77
C ASN A 100 6.94 10.55 -1.09
N ALA A 101 5.92 10.61 -0.22
CA ALA A 101 4.72 11.38 -0.46
C ALA A 101 5.02 12.88 -0.51
N LYS A 102 4.56 13.52 -1.58
CA LYS A 102 4.64 14.97 -1.76
C LYS A 102 3.65 15.70 -0.85
N HIS A 103 2.41 15.19 -0.77
CA HIS A 103 1.33 15.81 -0.02
C HIS A 103 0.94 14.94 1.17
N LYS A 104 1.07 15.52 2.36
CA LYS A 104 0.80 14.87 3.64
C LYS A 104 -0.27 15.63 4.43
N VAL A 105 -1.09 14.88 5.15
CA VAL A 105 -2.16 15.38 5.99
C VAL A 105 -2.05 14.72 7.35
N TRP A 106 -2.14 15.50 8.44
CA TRP A 106 -2.12 14.99 9.80
C TRP A 106 -3.51 15.12 10.42
N LEU A 107 -4.00 14.02 10.99
CA LEU A 107 -5.27 13.97 11.70
C LEU A 107 -5.08 14.25 13.18
N LYS A 108 -6.08 14.87 13.80
CA LYS A 108 -6.19 14.94 15.26
C LYS A 108 -6.59 13.57 15.81
N PRO A 109 -6.16 13.21 17.04
CA PRO A 109 -6.53 11.94 17.68
C PRO A 109 -8.04 11.68 17.72
N THR A 110 -8.86 12.74 17.83
CA THR A 110 -10.33 12.66 17.80
C THR A 110 -10.92 12.06 16.52
N SER A 111 -10.19 12.16 15.41
CA SER A 111 -10.66 11.75 14.08
C SER A 111 -9.86 10.59 13.48
N GLU A 112 -8.77 10.17 14.13
CA GLU A 112 -7.97 9.02 13.70
C GLU A 112 -8.81 7.73 13.68
N MET A 113 -9.53 7.46 14.76
CA MET A 113 -10.40 6.27 14.84
C MET A 113 -11.48 6.28 13.75
N SER A 114 -12.08 7.44 13.47
CA SER A 114 -13.09 7.56 12.42
C SER A 114 -12.51 7.21 11.05
N PHE A 115 -11.29 7.67 10.76
CA PHE A 115 -10.59 7.36 9.51
C PHE A 115 -10.23 5.86 9.39
N LEU A 116 -9.78 5.23 10.47
CA LEU A 116 -9.49 3.78 10.51
C LEU A 116 -10.73 2.90 10.37
N TYR A 117 -11.94 3.47 10.51
CA TYR A 117 -13.19 2.80 10.18
C TYR A 117 -13.68 3.09 8.75
N GLY A 118 -12.83 3.67 7.90
CA GLY A 118 -13.13 3.93 6.49
C GLY A 118 -13.94 5.22 6.23
N ASN A 119 -14.09 6.09 7.23
CA ASN A 119 -14.77 7.37 7.03
C ASN A 119 -13.85 8.41 6.37
N HIS A 120 -14.46 9.38 5.70
CA HIS A 120 -13.76 10.52 5.12
C HIS A 120 -13.23 11.47 6.19
N VAL A 121 -12.18 12.22 5.85
CA VAL A 121 -11.61 13.21 6.77
C VAL A 121 -12.39 14.51 6.67
N LEU A 122 -13.00 14.90 7.80
CA LEU A 122 -13.66 16.18 7.96
C LEU A 122 -12.67 17.28 8.34
N LYS A 123 -13.00 18.53 8.01
CA LYS A 123 -12.18 19.69 8.36
C LYS A 123 -11.97 19.84 9.86
N GLY A 124 -12.96 19.54 10.69
CA GLY A 124 -12.84 19.60 12.16
C GLY A 124 -11.74 18.67 12.71
N GLY A 125 -11.55 17.52 12.05
CA GLY A 125 -10.56 16.49 12.37
C GLY A 125 -9.17 16.72 11.79
N LEU A 126 -9.02 17.71 10.91
CA LEU A 126 -7.75 18.06 10.30
C LEU A 126 -6.85 18.78 11.30
N GLY A 127 -5.65 18.23 11.54
CA GLY A 127 -4.61 18.85 12.36
C GLY A 127 -3.68 19.74 11.54
N ARG A 128 -2.93 19.14 10.62
CA ARG A 128 -1.99 19.84 9.73
C ARG A 128 -2.19 19.39 8.29
N ILE A 129 -1.93 20.28 7.34
CA ILE A 129 -2.03 20.01 5.91
C ILE A 129 -0.83 20.60 5.20
N THR A 130 -0.28 19.88 4.24
CA THR A 130 0.78 20.39 3.36
C THR A 130 0.22 21.50 2.47
N GLU A 131 1.06 22.48 2.13
CA GLU A 131 0.67 23.55 1.20
C GLU A 131 0.68 23.07 -0.26
N ASN A 132 0.06 23.85 -1.14
CA ASN A 132 0.00 23.58 -2.59
C ASN A 132 -0.67 22.25 -2.97
N ILE A 133 -1.68 21.81 -2.23
CA ILE A 133 -2.53 20.68 -2.61
C ILE A 133 -3.65 21.20 -3.50
N ALA A 134 -3.80 20.60 -4.69
CA ALA A 134 -4.94 20.83 -5.58
C ALA A 134 -6.04 19.79 -5.33
N ALA A 135 -7.27 20.09 -5.77
CA ALA A 135 -8.35 19.12 -5.72
C ALA A 135 -8.04 17.97 -6.70
N GLY A 136 -8.18 16.72 -6.23
CA GLY A 136 -7.86 15.51 -7.01
C GLY A 136 -6.44 14.97 -6.78
N ASP A 137 -5.59 15.68 -6.04
CA ASP A 137 -4.25 15.19 -5.70
C ASP A 137 -4.31 14.02 -4.69
N GLY A 138 -3.36 13.09 -4.83
CA GLY A 138 -3.18 12.00 -3.88
C GLY A 138 -2.51 12.50 -2.61
N VAL A 139 -3.11 12.20 -1.46
CA VAL A 139 -2.59 12.60 -0.14
C VAL A 139 -2.38 11.39 0.75
N VAL A 140 -1.29 11.39 1.50
CA VAL A 140 -1.05 10.38 2.54
C VAL A 140 -1.46 10.97 3.89
N VAL A 141 -2.22 10.17 4.64
CA VAL A 141 -2.80 10.54 5.93
C VAL A 141 -1.92 9.99 7.04
N PHE A 142 -1.53 10.85 7.95
CA PHE A 142 -0.70 10.58 9.11
C PHE A 142 -1.46 10.90 10.40
N SER A 143 -1.08 10.23 11.48
CA SER A 143 -1.40 10.63 12.85
C SER A 143 -0.56 11.84 13.27
N MET A 144 -0.96 12.56 14.33
CA MET A 144 -0.12 13.58 14.97
C MET A 144 1.26 13.06 15.41
N ALA A 145 1.42 11.74 15.60
CA ALA A 145 2.68 11.09 15.95
C ALA A 145 3.54 10.69 14.74
N ASP A 146 3.26 11.24 13.55
CA ASP A 146 3.95 10.91 12.28
C ASP A 146 3.85 9.42 11.86
N VAL A 147 2.84 8.72 12.38
CA VAL A 147 2.52 7.34 11.97
C VAL A 147 1.62 7.40 10.73
N PRO A 148 1.98 6.76 9.60
CA PRO A 148 1.12 6.71 8.43
C PRO A 148 -0.13 5.87 8.75
N LEU A 149 -1.32 6.38 8.45
CA LEU A 149 -2.61 5.73 8.73
C LEU A 149 -3.27 5.19 7.46
N GLY A 150 -3.01 5.80 6.31
CA GLY A 150 -3.65 5.46 5.05
C GLY A 150 -3.41 6.50 3.97
N PHE A 151 -4.15 6.40 2.89
CA PHE A 151 -4.11 7.35 1.80
C PHE A 151 -5.50 7.70 1.28
N GLY A 152 -5.59 8.86 0.65
CA GLY A 152 -6.84 9.41 0.14
C GLY A 152 -6.61 10.36 -1.02
N ILE A 153 -7.70 10.95 -1.48
CA ILE A 153 -7.69 11.99 -2.52
C ILE A 153 -8.16 13.29 -1.89
N ALA A 154 -7.44 14.38 -2.14
CA ALA A 154 -7.87 15.71 -1.71
C ALA A 154 -9.17 16.10 -2.41
N ALA A 155 -10.23 16.36 -1.65
CA ALA A 155 -11.50 16.81 -2.20
C ALA A 155 -11.42 18.27 -2.68
N LYS A 156 -10.54 19.06 -2.05
CA LYS A 156 -10.51 20.53 -2.12
C LYS A 156 -9.06 21.01 -2.01
N SER A 157 -8.80 22.22 -2.53
CA SER A 157 -7.46 22.81 -2.47
C SER A 157 -7.07 23.23 -1.05
N THR A 158 -5.78 23.39 -0.74
CA THR A 158 -5.35 23.86 0.59
C THR A 158 -5.98 25.19 0.98
N GLN A 159 -6.17 26.11 0.02
CA GLN A 159 -6.77 27.42 0.25
C GLN A 159 -8.26 27.32 0.59
N ASP A 160 -8.99 26.46 -0.14
CA ASP A 160 -10.42 26.23 0.11
C ASP A 160 -10.65 25.49 1.43
N CYS A 161 -9.74 24.57 1.78
CA CYS A 161 -9.76 23.87 3.06
C CYS A 161 -9.62 24.80 4.27
N ARG A 162 -9.10 26.03 4.11
CA ARG A 162 -9.02 27.02 5.19
C ARG A 162 -10.34 27.77 5.41
N LYS A 163 -11.14 27.93 4.35
CA LYS A 163 -12.42 28.67 4.37
C LYS A 163 -13.64 27.77 4.58
N MET A 164 -13.41 26.47 4.68
CA MET A 164 -14.46 25.45 4.74
C MET A 164 -15.13 25.37 6.11
N ASP A 165 -16.40 24.97 6.10
CA ASP A 165 -17.10 24.55 7.30
C ASP A 165 -16.41 23.34 7.97
N PRO A 166 -16.40 23.23 9.31
CA PRO A 166 -15.83 22.09 10.02
C PRO A 166 -16.37 20.72 9.59
N ASN A 167 -17.60 20.65 9.08
CA ASN A 167 -18.22 19.42 8.57
C ASN A 167 -17.90 19.15 7.09
N GLY A 168 -17.16 20.04 6.42
CA GLY A 168 -16.72 19.84 5.06
C GLY A 168 -15.70 18.71 4.94
N ILE A 169 -15.86 17.89 3.89
CA ILE A 169 -14.93 16.80 3.58
C ILE A 169 -13.68 17.39 2.92
N VAL A 170 -12.52 17.14 3.54
CA VAL A 170 -11.22 17.60 3.05
C VAL A 170 -10.49 16.49 2.28
N VAL A 171 -10.52 15.26 2.80
CA VAL A 171 -9.88 14.10 2.15
C VAL A 171 -10.91 12.99 1.97
N LEU A 172 -11.06 12.56 0.72
CA LEU A 172 -11.79 11.36 0.36
C LEU A 172 -10.93 10.15 0.72
N HIS A 173 -11.41 9.37 1.69
CA HIS A 173 -10.81 8.11 2.08
C HIS A 173 -10.73 7.15 0.88
N GLN A 174 -9.57 6.49 0.71
CA GLN A 174 -9.37 5.44 -0.30
C GLN A 174 -8.98 4.13 0.36
N ALA A 175 -7.98 4.15 1.23
CA ALA A 175 -7.56 2.99 2.01
C ALA A 175 -6.91 3.40 3.32
N ASP A 176 -7.17 2.59 4.35
CA ASP A 176 -6.67 2.75 5.71
C ASP A 176 -6.03 1.45 6.23
N ILE A 177 -5.19 1.59 7.25
CA ILE A 177 -4.55 0.46 7.95
C ILE A 177 -5.56 -0.34 8.78
N GLY A 178 -6.67 0.24 9.22
CA GLY A 178 -7.69 -0.45 10.02
C GLY A 178 -8.23 -1.69 9.30
N GLY A 179 -8.52 -1.58 8.00
CA GLY A 179 -8.88 -2.73 7.16
C GLY A 179 -7.76 -3.76 7.00
N ALA A 180 -6.49 -3.32 7.02
CA ALA A 180 -5.33 -4.22 6.96
C ALA A 180 -5.17 -5.02 8.26
N LEU A 181 -5.26 -4.37 9.42
CA LEU A 181 -5.09 -5.01 10.72
C LEU A 181 -6.15 -6.08 10.98
N PHE A 182 -7.39 -5.84 10.55
CA PHE A 182 -8.46 -6.84 10.62
C PHE A 182 -8.14 -8.07 9.77
N THR A 183 -7.61 -7.86 8.55
CA THR A 183 -7.33 -8.93 7.59
C THR A 183 -6.03 -9.68 7.91
N PHE A 184 -4.98 -8.99 8.34
CA PHE A 184 -3.70 -9.57 8.73
C PHE A 184 -3.78 -10.28 10.08
N GLY A 185 -4.58 -9.80 11.03
CA GLY A 185 -4.87 -10.55 12.26
C GLY A 185 -5.53 -11.90 11.95
N LEU A 186 -6.48 -11.92 11.02
CA LEU A 186 -7.13 -13.16 10.59
C LEU A 186 -6.18 -14.05 9.75
N ALA A 187 -5.40 -13.47 8.83
CA ALA A 187 -4.49 -14.21 7.97
C ALA A 187 -3.30 -14.79 8.75
N ALA A 188 -2.72 -14.05 9.69
CA ALA A 188 -1.68 -14.57 10.58
C ALA A 188 -2.23 -15.67 11.51
N PHE A 189 -3.49 -15.55 11.96
CA PHE A 189 -4.14 -16.60 12.73
C PHE A 189 -4.40 -17.86 11.89
N ILE A 190 -4.83 -17.71 10.63
CA ILE A 190 -5.04 -18.83 9.69
C ILE A 190 -3.71 -19.47 9.28
N ASP A 191 -2.67 -18.69 8.95
CA ASP A 191 -1.35 -19.23 8.59
C ASP A 191 -0.68 -19.95 9.77
N THR A 192 -0.86 -19.46 11.00
CA THR A 192 -0.40 -20.15 12.21
C THR A 192 -1.20 -21.43 12.46
N TYR A 193 -2.51 -21.42 12.19
CA TYR A 193 -3.39 -22.58 12.35
C TYR A 193 -3.11 -23.67 11.30
N ASP A 194 -2.84 -23.31 10.03
CA ASP A 194 -2.46 -24.25 8.98
C ASP A 194 -1.05 -24.80 9.17
N GLN A 195 -0.10 -24.02 9.72
CA GLN A 195 1.18 -24.55 10.17
C GLN A 195 1.03 -25.55 11.33
N PHE A 196 0.14 -25.28 12.29
CA PHE A 196 -0.14 -26.22 13.38
C PHE A 196 -0.82 -27.51 12.90
N ARG A 197 -1.75 -27.43 11.94
CA ARG A 197 -2.35 -28.61 11.30
C ARG A 197 -1.35 -29.45 10.51
N GLY A 198 -0.44 -28.80 9.79
CA GLY A 198 0.64 -29.49 9.06
C GLY A 198 1.65 -30.20 9.98
N LEU A 199 1.81 -29.73 11.22
CA LEU A 199 2.62 -30.40 12.24
C LEU A 199 1.88 -31.55 12.91
N GLN A 200 0.56 -31.45 13.11
CA GLN A 200 -0.24 -32.49 13.74
C GLN A 200 -0.39 -33.74 12.86
N SER A 201 -0.45 -33.57 11.53
CA SER A 201 -0.48 -34.68 10.57
C SER A 201 0.86 -35.41 10.40
N LEU A 202 1.97 -34.87 10.93
CA LEU A 202 3.27 -35.53 10.98
C LEU A 202 3.48 -36.34 12.28
N VAL A 203 2.66 -36.12 13.31
CA VAL A 203 2.74 -36.84 14.59
C VAL A 203 1.78 -38.04 14.63
N GLU A 204 0.68 -38.01 13.86
CA GLU A 204 -0.23 -39.14 13.68
C GLU A 204 0.08 -39.89 12.38
N GLY A 205 1.20 -40.61 12.36
CA GLY A 205 1.41 -41.69 11.39
C GLY A 205 0.44 -42.86 11.65
N PRO A 206 0.05 -43.63 10.61
CA PRO A 206 -0.88 -44.73 10.79
C PRO A 206 -0.25 -45.79 11.71
N LEU A 207 -0.90 -46.04 12.85
CA LEU A 207 -0.63 -47.20 13.69
C LEU A 207 -1.00 -48.45 12.89
N TYR A 208 0.02 -49.16 12.42
CA TYR A 208 -0.07 -50.57 12.04
C TYR A 208 -0.01 -51.44 13.29
#